data_AF-A0A917PAF7-F1
#
_entry.id   AF-A0A917PAF7-F1
#
_cell.length_a   1.000
_cell.length_b   1.000
_cell.length_c   1.000
_cell.angle_alpha   90.00
_cell.angle_beta   90.00
_cell.angle_gamma   90.00
#
_symmetry.space_group_name_H-M   'P 1'
#
loop_
_entity.id
_entity.type
_entity.pdbx_description
1 polymer ?
#
loop_
_entity_poly.entity_id
_entity_poly.type
_entity_poly.pdbx_seq_one_letter_code
_entity_poly.pdbx_strand_id
1 'polypeptide(L)'
;MITTRLRRRTAAVALSLAAVFATSAATLPAAAPKAGARAAAPVCPQFDDPIKSAVDRRVDVDRITPDPVWRKTCGTLYRSDGRGPEIVFAEGLKPRDVINGQYDIEKYVLVNQPSPYVSTTYDHDLYKTWWKSGYNYYIDAPGGVDVNRTIGDTHKWADQVEVAFPGGIDRQYIIGVCPVNKTTKVEIMSGCQSNPHFEAWH
;
A
#
# COMPACT_ATOMS: atom_id res chain seq x y z
N MET A 1 7.17 -55.31 81.96
CA MET A 1 6.00 -55.97 81.36
C MET A 1 4.78 -55.16 81.78
N ILE A 2 3.86 -54.87 80.84
CA ILE A 2 2.47 -54.41 81.07
C ILE A 2 2.32 -52.95 81.54
N THR A 3 1.47 -52.06 81.01
CA THR A 3 0.68 -51.84 79.78
C THR A 3 0.10 -50.42 79.92
N THR A 4 -0.14 -49.76 78.77
CA THR A 4 -1.14 -48.72 78.46
C THR A 4 -2.04 -48.13 79.56
N ARG A 5 -2.26 -46.81 79.46
CA ARG A 5 -3.60 -46.22 79.29
C ARG A 5 -3.54 -44.78 78.75
N LEU A 6 -4.05 -44.61 77.54
CA LEU A 6 -4.37 -43.33 76.91
C LEU A 6 -5.55 -42.66 77.65
N ARG A 7 -5.46 -41.36 77.93
CA ARG A 7 -6.63 -40.51 78.18
C ARG A 7 -6.53 -39.27 77.29
N ARG A 8 -7.41 -39.21 76.30
CA ARG A 8 -7.66 -38.02 75.47
C ARG A 8 -8.20 -36.90 76.35
N ARG A 9 -7.61 -35.71 76.25
CA ARG A 9 -8.24 -34.45 76.64
C ARG A 9 -8.16 -33.49 75.45
N THR A 10 -9.32 -33.24 74.87
CA THR A 10 -9.61 -32.17 73.93
C THR A 10 -9.53 -30.83 74.67
N ALA A 11 -8.69 -29.92 74.19
CA ALA A 11 -8.70 -28.52 74.60
C ALA A 11 -8.89 -27.65 73.34
N ALA A 12 -9.92 -26.81 73.38
CA ALA A 12 -10.34 -25.94 72.30
C ALA A 12 -9.29 -24.84 72.04
N VAL A 13 -8.89 -24.68 70.78
CA VAL A 13 -8.13 -23.52 70.32
C VAL A 13 -9.13 -22.46 69.91
N ALA A 14 -9.18 -21.37 70.66
CA ALA A 14 -9.89 -20.16 70.26
C ALA A 14 -9.12 -19.51 69.10
N LEU A 15 -9.68 -19.53 67.89
CA LEU A 15 -9.19 -18.73 66.76
C LEU A 15 -9.71 -17.30 66.93
N SER A 16 -8.81 -16.37 67.23
CA SER A 16 -9.05 -14.94 67.10
C SER A 16 -9.15 -14.58 65.61
N LEU A 17 -10.36 -14.30 65.12
CA LEU A 17 -10.54 -13.65 63.82
C LEU A 17 -10.12 -12.18 63.94
N ALA A 18 -8.90 -11.86 63.49
CA ALA A 18 -8.57 -10.50 63.11
C ALA A 18 -9.21 -10.21 61.74
N ALA A 19 -10.29 -9.42 61.73
CA ALA A 19 -10.83 -8.86 60.50
C ALA A 19 -9.88 -7.78 59.99
N VAL A 20 -9.09 -8.11 58.98
CA VAL A 20 -8.35 -7.11 58.19
C VAL A 20 -9.37 -6.41 57.30
N PHE A 21 -9.72 -5.16 57.62
CA PHE A 21 -10.42 -4.27 56.71
C PHE A 21 -9.46 -3.91 55.57
N ALA A 22 -9.48 -4.70 54.49
CA ALA A 22 -8.94 -4.26 53.21
C ALA A 22 -9.87 -3.16 52.68
N THR A 23 -9.44 -1.91 52.78
CA THR A 23 -10.02 -0.82 51.99
C THR A 23 -9.70 -1.09 50.52
N SER A 24 -10.62 -1.78 49.83
CA SER A 24 -10.63 -1.79 48.37
C SER A 24 -10.90 -0.39 47.88
N ALA A 25 -9.84 0.38 47.62
CA ALA A 25 -9.95 1.53 46.74
C ALA A 25 -10.32 0.97 45.37
N ALA A 26 -11.59 1.12 44.99
CA ALA A 26 -12.05 0.83 43.64
C ALA A 26 -11.32 1.80 42.70
N THR A 27 -10.20 1.37 42.12
CA THR A 27 -9.66 1.97 40.91
C THR A 27 -10.74 1.85 39.85
N LEU A 28 -11.37 2.97 39.51
CA LEU A 28 -12.24 3.10 38.36
C LEU A 28 -11.47 2.57 37.14
N PRO A 29 -12.11 1.76 36.27
CA PRO A 29 -11.47 1.35 35.03
C PRO A 29 -11.07 2.62 34.27
N ALA A 30 -9.79 2.71 33.92
CA ALA A 30 -9.30 3.76 33.04
C ALA A 30 -10.19 3.76 31.80
N ALA A 31 -10.80 4.92 31.52
CA ALA A 31 -11.61 5.10 30.32
C ALA A 31 -10.77 4.67 29.12
N ALA A 32 -11.31 3.75 28.32
CA ALA A 32 -10.71 3.39 27.04
C ALA A 32 -10.42 4.70 26.27
N PRO A 33 -9.27 4.81 25.57
CA PRO A 33 -9.01 5.97 24.75
C PRO A 33 -10.20 6.11 23.80
N LYS A 34 -10.86 7.28 23.84
CA LYS A 34 -11.91 7.60 22.88
C LYS A 34 -11.29 7.37 21.50
N ALA A 35 -11.83 6.41 20.76
CA ALA A 35 -11.49 6.25 19.35
C ALA A 35 -11.61 7.65 18.73
N GLY A 36 -10.48 8.20 18.28
CA GLY A 36 -10.46 9.49 17.61
C GLY A 36 -11.52 9.45 16.51
N ALA A 37 -12.29 10.53 16.38
CA ALA A 37 -13.31 10.62 15.34
C ALA A 37 -12.66 10.23 14.00
N ARG A 38 -13.20 9.18 13.35
CA ARG A 38 -12.81 8.85 11.98
C ARG A 38 -13.25 10.03 11.11
N ALA A 39 -12.33 10.92 10.79
CA ALA A 39 -12.55 11.93 9.77
C ALA A 39 -12.80 11.20 8.45
N ALA A 40 -13.82 11.62 7.70
CA ALA A 40 -14.00 11.16 6.33
C ALA A 40 -12.75 11.55 5.51
N ALA A 41 -12.32 10.68 4.61
CA ALA A 41 -11.21 11.00 3.72
C ALA A 41 -11.56 12.25 2.89
N PRO A 42 -10.66 13.23 2.76
CA PRO A 42 -10.89 14.40 1.92
C PRO A 42 -11.07 13.99 0.46
N VAL A 43 -11.81 14.79 -0.29
CA VAL A 43 -12.05 14.56 -1.73
C VAL A 43 -10.76 14.80 -2.50
N CYS A 44 -10.39 13.89 -3.40
CA CYS A 44 -9.20 13.99 -4.22
C CYS A 44 -9.26 15.19 -5.18
N PRO A 45 -8.23 16.06 -5.21
CA PRO A 45 -8.13 17.13 -6.20
C PRO A 45 -8.21 16.56 -7.63
N GLN A 46 -8.93 17.27 -8.51
CA GLN A 46 -9.04 16.93 -9.93
C GLN A 46 -8.35 18.00 -10.75
N PHE A 47 -7.70 17.58 -11.83
CA PHE A 47 -7.00 18.46 -12.76
C PHE A 47 -7.65 18.38 -14.13
N ASP A 48 -7.76 19.52 -14.83
CA ASP A 48 -8.28 19.58 -16.20
C ASP A 48 -7.39 18.82 -17.18
N ASP A 49 -6.08 18.81 -16.93
CA ASP A 49 -5.09 18.04 -17.69
C ASP A 49 -5.12 16.56 -17.27
N PRO A 50 -5.62 15.64 -18.11
CA PRO A 50 -5.73 14.22 -17.76
C PRO A 50 -4.38 13.52 -17.62
N ILE A 51 -3.32 14.11 -18.20
CA ILE A 51 -1.94 13.64 -18.14
C ILE A 51 -1.06 14.58 -17.29
N LYS A 52 -1.66 15.23 -16.27
CA LYS A 52 -0.92 16.12 -15.34
C LYS A 52 0.35 15.49 -14.77
N SER A 53 0.35 14.16 -14.60
CA SER A 53 1.45 13.37 -14.07
C SER A 53 2.52 12.97 -15.09
N ALA A 54 2.31 13.21 -16.40
CA ALA A 54 3.22 12.76 -17.44
C ALA A 54 4.62 13.39 -17.35
N VAL A 55 5.64 12.53 -17.37
CA VAL A 55 7.06 12.93 -17.53
C VAL A 55 7.41 13.22 -18.99
N ASP A 56 6.74 12.54 -19.93
CA ASP A 56 6.86 12.79 -21.37
C ASP A 56 5.56 13.37 -21.91
N ARG A 57 5.51 14.70 -22.01
CA ARG A 57 4.34 15.46 -22.48
C ARG A 57 4.11 15.42 -23.98
N ARG A 58 4.91 14.66 -24.74
CA ARG A 58 4.67 14.43 -26.18
C ARG A 58 3.62 13.35 -26.43
N VAL A 59 3.14 12.67 -25.39
CA VAL A 59 2.04 11.71 -25.51
C VAL A 59 0.80 12.39 -26.05
N ASP A 60 0.13 11.71 -26.98
CA ASP A 60 -1.07 12.20 -27.65
C ASP A 60 -2.29 11.46 -27.10
N VAL A 61 -3.05 12.13 -26.24
CA VAL A 61 -4.18 11.54 -25.50
C VAL A 61 -5.29 11.06 -26.44
N ASP A 62 -5.46 11.72 -27.59
CA ASP A 62 -6.54 11.42 -28.54
C ASP A 62 -6.30 10.10 -29.30
N ARG A 63 -5.08 9.55 -29.23
CA ARG A 63 -4.74 8.25 -29.84
C ARG A 63 -5.07 7.05 -28.95
N ILE A 64 -5.37 7.27 -27.66
CA ILE A 64 -5.65 6.19 -26.71
C ILE A 64 -6.92 5.46 -27.13
N THR A 65 -6.85 4.13 -27.24
CA THR A 65 -8.02 3.28 -27.52
C THR A 65 -8.14 2.12 -26.53
N PRO A 66 -9.37 1.69 -26.19
CA PRO A 66 -10.64 2.38 -26.42
C PRO A 66 -10.74 3.68 -25.59
N ASP A 67 -11.90 4.34 -25.61
CA ASP A 67 -12.13 5.56 -24.83
C ASP A 67 -11.72 5.37 -23.36
N PRO A 68 -10.73 6.11 -22.85
CA PRO A 68 -10.15 5.84 -21.55
C PRO A 68 -11.08 6.24 -20.40
N VAL A 69 -11.22 5.36 -19.41
CA VAL A 69 -11.83 5.70 -18.13
C VAL A 69 -10.74 6.15 -17.16
N TRP A 70 -10.63 7.45 -16.97
CA TRP A 70 -9.64 8.05 -16.07
C TRP A 70 -9.94 7.75 -14.59
N ARG A 71 -8.91 7.32 -13.86
CA ARG A 71 -8.93 7.22 -12.40
C ARG A 71 -9.17 8.60 -11.79
N LYS A 72 -10.08 8.65 -10.81
CA LYS A 72 -10.46 9.89 -10.08
C LYS A 72 -10.05 9.86 -8.61
N THR A 73 -9.61 8.71 -8.11
CA THR A 73 -9.06 8.57 -6.76
C THR A 73 -7.60 9.01 -6.72
N CYS A 74 -7.08 9.22 -5.50
CA CYS A 74 -5.73 9.73 -5.21
C CYS A 74 -4.99 8.85 -4.20
N GLY A 75 -5.47 7.62 -3.95
CA GLY A 75 -4.76 6.67 -3.09
C GLY A 75 -3.46 6.19 -3.73
N THR A 76 -2.50 5.79 -2.90
CA THR A 76 -1.20 5.27 -3.34
C THR A 76 -1.35 4.14 -4.35
N LEU A 77 -0.56 4.21 -5.42
CA LEU A 77 -0.39 3.16 -6.41
C LEU A 77 1.01 2.56 -6.29
N TYR A 78 1.19 1.39 -6.90
CA TYR A 78 2.43 0.63 -6.80
C TYR A 78 2.97 0.25 -8.16
N ARG A 79 4.30 0.15 -8.25
CA ARG A 79 4.97 -0.33 -9.46
C ARG A 79 6.16 -1.19 -9.12
N SER A 80 6.16 -2.40 -9.67
CA SER A 80 7.35 -3.25 -9.71
C SER A 80 8.26 -2.85 -10.87
N ASP A 81 9.51 -2.46 -10.57
CA ASP A 81 10.50 -2.09 -11.60
C ASP A 81 11.87 -2.74 -11.32
N GLY A 82 12.66 -2.91 -12.38
CA GLY A 82 14.03 -3.41 -12.29
C GLY A 82 15.06 -2.28 -12.12
N ARG A 83 14.70 -1.05 -12.49
CA ARG A 83 15.56 0.13 -12.34
C ARG A 83 15.62 0.56 -10.88
N GLY A 84 16.81 0.96 -10.43
CA GLY A 84 17.02 1.44 -9.06
C GLY A 84 16.57 2.88 -8.83
N PRO A 85 16.44 3.29 -7.56
CA PRO A 85 15.98 4.62 -7.19
C PRO A 85 16.86 5.74 -7.73
N GLU A 86 18.16 5.50 -7.92
CA GLU A 86 19.09 6.46 -8.50
C GLU A 86 18.70 6.92 -9.92
N ILE A 87 18.03 6.04 -10.68
CA ILE A 87 17.49 6.37 -12.01
C ILE A 87 16.08 6.93 -11.86
N VAL A 88 15.20 6.23 -11.13
CA VAL A 88 13.77 6.55 -11.07
C VAL A 88 13.50 7.87 -10.36
N PHE A 89 14.22 8.18 -9.28
CA PHE A 89 14.07 9.46 -8.58
C PHE A 89 14.67 10.62 -9.39
N ALA A 90 15.71 10.37 -10.19
CA ALA A 90 16.30 11.41 -11.04
C ALA A 90 15.41 11.74 -12.25
N GLU A 91 14.86 10.71 -12.90
CA GLU A 91 14.24 10.83 -14.22
C GLU A 91 12.72 10.69 -14.24
N GLY A 92 12.11 10.19 -13.16
CA GLY A 92 10.74 9.70 -13.18
C GLY A 92 10.62 8.34 -13.88
N LEU A 93 9.37 7.88 -14.03
CA LEU A 93 9.04 6.67 -14.76
C LEU A 93 8.68 7.04 -16.19
N LYS A 94 9.66 6.98 -17.08
CA LYS A 94 9.45 7.25 -18.51
C LYS A 94 8.79 6.05 -19.23
N PRO A 95 7.84 6.32 -20.14
CA PRO A 95 7.30 5.29 -21.03
C PRO A 95 8.36 4.87 -22.06
N ARG A 96 8.11 3.77 -22.78
CA ARG A 96 9.08 3.25 -23.75
C ARG A 96 9.03 4.00 -25.08
N ASP A 97 7.82 4.35 -25.55
CA ASP A 97 7.64 5.02 -26.84
C ASP A 97 6.31 5.77 -26.89
N VAL A 98 6.36 7.10 -26.78
CA VAL A 98 5.17 7.96 -26.93
C VAL A 98 4.83 8.29 -28.38
N ILE A 99 5.74 8.05 -29.34
CA ILE A 99 5.53 8.45 -30.73
C ILE A 99 4.95 7.28 -31.52
N ASN A 100 5.64 6.14 -31.52
CA ASN A 100 5.29 4.97 -32.34
C ASN A 100 4.82 3.76 -31.49
N GLY A 101 4.68 3.94 -30.18
CA GLY A 101 4.24 2.88 -29.27
C GLY A 101 2.78 2.45 -29.47
N GLN A 102 2.41 1.37 -28.79
CA GLN A 102 1.06 0.85 -28.76
C GLN A 102 0.13 1.70 -27.90
N TYR A 103 -0.77 2.46 -28.53
CA TYR A 103 -1.78 3.25 -27.83
C TYR A 103 -3.06 2.48 -27.48
N ASP A 104 -3.26 1.29 -28.04
CA ASP A 104 -4.39 0.46 -27.64
C ASP A 104 -4.12 -0.25 -26.31
N ILE A 105 -4.93 0.05 -25.29
CA ILE A 105 -4.78 -0.43 -23.91
C ILE A 105 -4.91 -1.94 -23.85
N GLU A 106 -5.89 -2.52 -24.54
CA GLU A 106 -6.09 -3.97 -24.54
C GLU A 106 -4.87 -4.70 -25.14
N LYS A 107 -4.39 -4.26 -26.31
CA LYS A 107 -3.18 -4.82 -26.93
C LYS A 107 -1.94 -4.63 -26.07
N TYR A 108 -1.81 -3.48 -25.41
CA TYR A 108 -0.71 -3.22 -24.48
C TYR A 108 -0.71 -4.21 -23.31
N VAL A 109 -1.85 -4.36 -22.63
CA VAL A 109 -2.02 -5.23 -21.46
C VAL A 109 -1.78 -6.70 -21.83
N LEU A 110 -2.23 -7.15 -23.00
CA LEU A 110 -2.10 -8.54 -23.41
C LEU A 110 -0.66 -8.94 -23.79
N VAL A 111 0.09 -8.05 -24.47
CA VAL A 111 1.36 -8.42 -25.13
C VAL A 111 2.59 -7.74 -24.51
N ASN A 112 2.42 -6.67 -23.73
CA ASN A 112 3.52 -5.91 -23.10
C ASN A 112 4.60 -5.45 -24.11
N GLN A 113 4.17 -4.77 -25.15
CA GLN A 113 5.01 -4.17 -26.19
C GLN A 113 5.36 -2.69 -25.87
N PRO A 114 6.38 -2.08 -26.51
CA PRO A 114 6.66 -0.65 -26.34
C PRO A 114 5.40 0.21 -26.54
N SER A 115 5.14 1.10 -25.58
CA SER A 115 3.89 1.85 -25.47
C SER A 115 4.14 3.23 -24.84
N PRO A 116 3.17 4.17 -24.93
CA PRO A 116 3.20 5.44 -24.24
C PRO A 116 2.91 5.29 -22.74
N TYR A 117 2.65 4.07 -22.26
CA TYR A 117 2.15 3.82 -20.92
C TYR A 117 3.25 3.38 -19.95
N VAL A 118 3.07 3.78 -18.70
CA VAL A 118 3.71 3.16 -17.54
C VAL A 118 2.63 2.50 -16.70
N SER A 119 2.66 1.17 -16.61
CA SER A 119 1.78 0.43 -15.70
C SER A 119 2.09 0.68 -14.24
N THR A 120 1.04 0.83 -13.47
CA THR A 120 1.02 0.78 -12.01
C THR A 120 -0.17 -0.06 -11.58
N THR A 121 -0.32 -0.34 -10.31
CA THR A 121 -1.43 -1.13 -9.77
C THR A 121 -1.98 -0.51 -8.50
N TYR A 122 -3.27 -0.75 -8.24
CA TYR A 122 -3.86 -0.49 -6.93
C TYR A 122 -3.38 -1.48 -5.86
N ASP A 123 -2.91 -2.68 -6.24
CA ASP A 123 -2.50 -3.73 -5.32
C ASP A 123 -1.04 -3.53 -4.86
N HIS A 124 -0.88 -3.21 -3.58
CA HIS A 124 0.42 -3.14 -2.91
C HIS A 124 1.24 -4.42 -3.13
N ASP A 125 0.60 -5.58 -3.11
CA ASP A 125 1.25 -6.89 -3.06
C ASP A 125 1.56 -7.49 -4.43
N LEU A 126 1.20 -6.81 -5.53
CA LEU A 126 1.42 -7.35 -6.87
C LEU A 126 2.90 -7.64 -7.15
N TYR A 127 3.83 -6.95 -6.48
CA TYR A 127 5.28 -7.22 -6.59
C TYR A 127 5.66 -8.68 -6.27
N LYS A 128 4.85 -9.40 -5.49
CA LYS A 128 5.06 -10.83 -5.16
C LYS A 128 4.92 -11.74 -6.38
N THR A 129 4.24 -11.28 -7.43
CA THR A 129 4.06 -11.99 -8.70
C THR A 129 5.24 -11.74 -9.67
N TRP A 130 5.96 -10.63 -9.50
CA TRP A 130 6.98 -10.14 -10.43
C TRP A 130 8.41 -10.50 -10.01
N TRP A 131 8.80 -11.75 -10.23
CA TRP A 131 10.09 -12.31 -9.81
C TRP A 131 11.35 -11.61 -10.39
N LYS A 132 11.21 -10.85 -11.49
CA LYS A 132 12.33 -10.13 -12.11
C LYS A 132 12.58 -8.75 -11.48
N SER A 133 11.57 -8.12 -10.90
CA SER A 133 11.65 -6.77 -10.37
C SER A 133 12.40 -6.74 -9.03
N GLY A 134 13.27 -5.76 -8.86
CA GLY A 134 14.08 -5.61 -7.64
C GLY A 134 13.46 -4.67 -6.62
N TYR A 135 12.42 -3.94 -7.01
CA TYR A 135 11.91 -2.78 -6.29
C TYR A 135 10.40 -2.69 -6.42
N ASN A 136 9.75 -2.26 -5.34
CA ASN A 136 8.35 -1.84 -5.31
C ASN A 136 8.31 -0.32 -5.06
N TYR A 137 7.89 0.43 -6.06
CA TYR A 137 7.76 1.88 -6.00
C TYR A 137 6.38 2.29 -5.50
N TYR A 138 6.36 3.32 -4.66
CA TYR A 138 5.16 3.92 -4.10
C TYR A 138 4.90 5.22 -4.86
N ILE A 139 3.68 5.35 -5.39
CA ILE A 139 3.33 6.42 -6.34
C ILE A 139 2.09 7.14 -5.81
N ASP A 140 2.16 8.46 -5.77
CA ASP A 140 1.03 9.35 -5.49
C ASP A 140 0.90 10.35 -6.64
N ALA A 141 0.19 9.91 -7.68
CA ALA A 141 0.02 10.66 -8.92
C ALA A 141 -1.46 10.90 -9.21
N PRO A 142 -1.84 12.09 -9.73
CA PRO A 142 -3.18 12.32 -10.24
C PRO A 142 -3.40 11.60 -11.58
N GLY A 143 -4.64 11.17 -11.80
CA GLY A 143 -5.08 10.57 -13.07
C GLY A 143 -4.59 9.14 -13.26
N GLY A 144 -4.24 8.83 -14.51
CA GLY A 144 -4.01 7.48 -15.02
C GLY A 144 -5.29 6.84 -15.57
N VAL A 145 -5.15 5.97 -16.56
CA VAL A 145 -6.28 5.22 -17.14
C VAL A 145 -6.49 3.95 -16.32
N ASP A 146 -7.70 3.79 -15.78
CA ASP A 146 -8.08 2.57 -15.06
C ASP A 146 -8.37 1.47 -16.08
N VAL A 147 -7.51 0.45 -16.14
CA VAL A 147 -7.54 -0.56 -17.20
C VAL A 147 -8.83 -1.36 -17.13
N ASN A 148 -9.17 -1.93 -15.97
CA ASN A 148 -10.35 -2.77 -15.83
C ASN A 148 -11.64 -1.99 -16.11
N ARG A 149 -11.69 -0.71 -15.75
CA ARG A 149 -12.85 0.14 -16.09
C ARG A 149 -12.92 0.51 -17.57
N THR A 150 -11.80 0.48 -18.28
CA THR A 150 -11.71 0.84 -19.70
C THR A 150 -11.96 -0.35 -20.63
N ILE A 151 -11.38 -1.51 -20.34
CA ILE A 151 -11.45 -2.71 -21.20
C ILE A 151 -12.25 -3.87 -20.58
N GLY A 152 -12.87 -3.65 -19.42
CA GLY A 152 -13.57 -4.68 -18.64
C GLY A 152 -12.64 -5.46 -17.71
N ASP A 153 -13.21 -6.34 -16.89
CA ASP A 153 -12.52 -7.10 -15.84
C ASP A 153 -12.46 -8.62 -16.12
N THR A 154 -12.74 -9.02 -17.37
CA THR A 154 -12.76 -10.44 -17.79
C THR A 154 -11.49 -10.87 -18.52
N HIS A 155 -10.58 -9.95 -18.82
CA HIS A 155 -9.31 -10.27 -19.50
C HIS A 155 -8.33 -11.01 -18.57
N LYS A 156 -7.34 -11.67 -19.16
CA LYS A 156 -6.35 -12.53 -18.48
C LYS A 156 -5.62 -11.87 -17.29
N TRP A 157 -5.54 -10.54 -17.28
CA TRP A 157 -4.71 -9.76 -16.35
C TRP A 157 -5.54 -8.82 -15.46
N ALA A 158 -6.85 -9.02 -15.38
CA ALA A 158 -7.74 -8.16 -14.60
C ALA A 158 -7.42 -8.17 -13.09
N ASP A 159 -6.81 -9.26 -12.60
CA ASP A 159 -6.33 -9.40 -11.22
C ASP A 159 -5.18 -8.45 -10.88
N GLN A 160 -4.48 -7.91 -11.89
CA GLN A 160 -3.42 -6.92 -11.68
C GLN A 160 -3.97 -5.54 -11.30
N VAL A 161 -5.27 -5.29 -11.46
CA VAL A 161 -5.95 -4.03 -11.12
C VAL A 161 -5.13 -2.81 -11.56
N GLU A 162 -4.81 -2.79 -12.85
CA GLU A 162 -3.82 -1.88 -13.43
C GLU A 162 -4.37 -0.45 -13.60
N VAL A 163 -3.49 0.52 -13.36
CA VAL A 163 -3.64 1.90 -13.81
C VAL A 163 -2.49 2.24 -14.74
N ALA A 164 -2.79 2.53 -16.00
CA ALA A 164 -1.82 2.87 -17.04
C ALA A 164 -1.65 4.39 -17.16
N PHE A 165 -0.43 4.90 -16.99
CA PHE A 165 -0.13 6.34 -17.10
C PHE A 165 0.42 6.70 -18.48
N PRO A 166 -0.37 7.38 -19.35
CA PRO A 166 0.12 7.87 -20.65
C PRO A 166 1.15 8.98 -20.44
N GLY A 167 2.28 8.90 -21.12
CA GLY A 167 3.39 9.83 -20.90
C GLY A 167 4.21 9.52 -19.64
N GLY A 168 3.89 8.44 -18.94
CA GLY A 168 4.60 8.01 -17.72
C GLY A 168 4.29 8.87 -16.50
N ILE A 169 5.22 8.88 -15.54
CA ILE A 169 5.02 9.53 -14.23
C ILE A 169 6.26 10.36 -13.90
N ASP A 170 6.06 11.67 -13.73
CA ASP A 170 7.10 12.59 -13.29
C ASP A 170 7.57 12.27 -11.87
N ARG A 171 8.87 12.48 -11.61
CA ARG A 171 9.50 12.14 -10.34
C ARG A 171 8.82 12.77 -9.14
N GLN A 172 8.18 13.93 -9.29
CA GLN A 172 7.51 14.60 -8.17
C GLN A 172 6.34 13.80 -7.61
N TYR A 173 5.80 12.85 -8.36
CA TYR A 173 4.69 11.98 -7.97
C TYR A 173 5.11 10.59 -7.47
N ILE A 174 6.41 10.35 -7.32
CA ILE A 174 6.95 9.10 -6.80
C ILE A 174 7.33 9.35 -5.33
N ILE A 175 6.62 8.70 -4.39
CA ILE A 175 6.85 8.87 -2.95
C ILE A 175 8.22 8.30 -2.56
N GLY A 176 8.53 7.11 -3.07
CA GLY A 176 9.69 6.36 -2.64
C GLY A 176 9.69 4.93 -3.17
N VAL A 177 10.56 4.10 -2.59
CA VAL A 177 10.75 2.72 -3.02
C VAL A 177 11.11 1.82 -1.86
N CYS A 178 10.73 0.56 -1.94
CA CYS A 178 11.26 -0.52 -1.11
C CYS A 178 11.92 -1.59 -1.99
N PRO A 179 13.18 -2.00 -1.69
CA PRO A 179 13.79 -3.16 -2.33
C PRO A 179 13.00 -4.43 -2.00
N VAL A 180 12.96 -5.38 -2.92
CA VAL A 180 12.25 -6.65 -2.75
C VAL A 180 13.24 -7.80 -2.66
N ASN A 181 13.12 -8.64 -1.64
CA ASN A 181 13.80 -9.92 -1.60
C ASN A 181 13.14 -10.89 -2.59
N LYS A 182 13.85 -11.22 -3.67
CA LYS A 182 13.33 -12.06 -4.77
C LYS A 182 13.02 -13.50 -4.35
N THR A 183 13.67 -14.01 -3.30
CA THR A 183 13.48 -15.38 -2.82
C THR A 183 12.25 -15.47 -1.92
N THR A 184 12.15 -14.58 -0.93
CA THR A 184 11.06 -14.62 0.06
C THR A 184 9.84 -13.82 -0.37
N LYS A 185 9.95 -13.01 -1.44
CA LYS A 185 8.89 -12.13 -1.97
C LYS A 185 8.35 -11.16 -0.92
N VAL A 186 9.25 -10.61 -0.12
CA VAL A 186 8.93 -9.58 0.88
C VAL A 186 9.74 -8.32 0.58
N GLU A 187 9.16 -7.17 0.89
CA GLU A 187 9.91 -5.92 0.91
C GLU A 187 10.97 -5.95 2.03
N ILE A 188 12.15 -5.44 1.71
CA ILE A 188 13.23 -5.21 2.67
C ILE A 188 12.98 -3.82 3.27
N MET A 189 12.12 -3.79 4.29
CA MET A 189 11.60 -2.54 4.86
C MET A 189 12.69 -1.59 5.38
N SER A 190 13.78 -2.14 5.91
CA SER A 190 14.94 -1.35 6.36
C SER A 190 15.74 -0.72 5.22
N GLY A 191 15.51 -1.15 3.97
CA GLY A 191 16.14 -0.63 2.77
C GLY A 191 15.27 0.35 1.99
N CYS A 192 14.08 0.69 2.48
CA CYS A 192 13.20 1.64 1.81
C CYS A 192 13.80 3.05 1.82
N GLN A 193 13.54 3.79 0.74
CA GLN A 193 14.08 5.12 0.51
C GLN A 193 12.97 6.06 0.08
N SER A 194 12.92 7.24 0.69
CA SER A 194 12.05 8.33 0.25
C SER A 194 12.69 9.04 -0.94
N ASN A 195 11.86 9.42 -1.91
CA ASN A 195 12.30 10.25 -3.02
C ASN A 195 12.48 11.70 -2.53
N PRO A 196 13.67 12.31 -2.64
CA PRO A 196 13.89 13.70 -2.24
C PRO A 196 13.15 14.71 -3.12
N HIS A 197 12.61 14.28 -4.26
CA HIS A 197 11.87 15.13 -5.19
C HIS A 197 10.35 14.99 -5.07
N PHE A 198 9.84 14.17 -4.15
CA PHE A 198 8.39 14.00 -3.98
C PHE A 198 7.74 15.32 -3.54
N GLU A 199 6.62 15.69 -4.19
CA GLU A 199 5.81 16.86 -3.87
C GLU A 199 4.36 16.44 -3.61
N ALA A 200 3.92 16.52 -2.36
CA ALA A 200 2.54 16.23 -1.98
C ALA A 200 1.56 17.26 -2.57
N TRP A 201 0.38 16.81 -2.99
CA TRP A 201 -0.59 17.63 -3.73
C TRP A 201 -2.03 17.54 -3.21
N HIS A 202 -2.28 16.79 -2.12
CA HIS A 202 -3.57 16.69 -1.41
C HIS A 202 -3.36 16.54 0.10
#